data_AF-A0A7T8GV65-F1
#
_entry.id   AF-A0A7T8GV65-F1
#
_cell.length_a   1.000
_cell.length_b   1.000
_cell.length_c   1.000
_cell.angle_alpha   90.00
_cell.angle_beta   90.00
_cell.angle_gamma   90.00
#
_symmetry.space_group_name_H-M   'P 1'
#
loop_
_entity.id
_entity.type
_entity.pdbx_description
1 polymer ?
#
loop_
_entity_poly.entity_id
_entity_poly.type
_entity_poly.pdbx_seq_one_letter_code
_entity_poly.pdbx_strand_id
1 'polypeptide(L)'
;MDSSETLLLRWNEFEPNVKQGFSQLRSEADFYDVTLSCGESGQIKAHKVILATYSTFFKSLLRSISHDHPLLYLRGIHISHLESLISFMYEGEVRVRPEDLDAFLAVATELKINAPNTEQNESLPVRISSTCAKRTLNQTNSKSKIAKLSAQEETKQEPEFQDVFESNEYTEVKMEDQERHEDTVAEETPTISEKELN
;
A
#
# COMPACT_ATOMS: atom_id res chain seq x y z
N MET A 1 35.99 -27.47 27.49
CA MET A 1 34.95 -27.03 26.55
C MET A 1 34.67 -25.60 26.92
N ASP A 2 34.98 -24.67 26.02
CA ASP A 2 34.74 -23.24 26.24
C ASP A 2 33.27 -22.96 25.94
N SER A 3 32.49 -22.70 26.99
CA SER A 3 31.09 -22.35 26.87
C SER A 3 31.03 -20.90 26.42
N SER A 4 30.93 -20.66 25.11
CA SER A 4 30.83 -19.30 24.57
C SER A 4 29.53 -18.66 25.05
N GLU A 5 29.62 -17.88 26.12
CA GLU A 5 28.49 -17.10 26.63
C GLU A 5 28.10 -16.04 25.60
N THR A 6 26.79 -15.91 25.33
CA THR A 6 26.26 -14.89 24.41
C THR A 6 25.40 -13.90 25.18
N LEU A 7 25.49 -12.62 24.81
CA LEU A 7 24.72 -11.52 25.39
C LEU A 7 23.63 -11.08 24.40
N LEU A 8 22.40 -10.94 24.88
CA LEU A 8 21.29 -10.38 24.13
C LEU A 8 21.18 -8.88 24.39
N LEU A 9 21.32 -8.08 23.33
CA LEU A 9 21.05 -6.65 23.36
C LEU A 9 19.68 -6.39 22.72
N ARG A 10 18.80 -5.70 23.44
CA ARG A 10 17.48 -5.29 22.95
C ARG A 10 17.41 -3.77 22.87
N TRP A 11 17.07 -3.25 21.71
CA TRP A 11 16.75 -1.83 21.55
C TRP A 11 15.24 -1.64 21.67
N ASN A 12 14.81 -1.07 22.79
CA ASN A 12 13.38 -0.92 23.10
C ASN A 12 12.63 0.01 22.13
N GLU A 13 13.35 0.95 21.50
CA GLU A 13 12.77 1.89 20.54
C GLU A 13 12.88 1.41 19.09
N PHE A 14 13.38 0.19 18.85
CA PHE A 14 13.51 -0.32 17.48
C PHE A 14 12.15 -0.33 16.74
N GLU A 15 11.11 -0.91 17.34
CA GLU A 15 9.77 -0.98 16.75
C GLU A 15 9.16 0.40 16.45
N PRO A 16 9.08 1.36 17.41
CA PRO A 16 8.54 2.68 17.10
C PRO A 16 9.40 3.45 16.10
N ASN A 17 10.73 3.30 16.12
CA ASN A 17 11.62 3.94 15.15
C ASN A 17 11.41 3.41 13.73
N VAL A 18 11.19 2.09 13.57
CA VAL A 18 10.87 1.49 12.27
C VAL A 18 9.55 2.03 11.74
N LYS A 19 8.51 2.10 12.58
CA LYS A 19 7.21 2.70 12.20
C LYS A 19 7.37 4.16 11.78
N GLN A 20 8.06 4.96 12.59
CA GLN A 20 8.29 6.37 12.31
C GLN A 20 9.09 6.56 11.01
N GLY A 21 10.13 5.76 10.80
CA GLY A 21 10.94 5.79 9.59
C GLY A 21 10.09 5.55 8.34
N PHE A 22 9.29 4.49 8.29
CA PHE A 22 8.42 4.24 7.14
C PHE A 22 7.37 5.33 6.91
N SER A 23 6.85 5.93 7.98
CA SER A 23 5.94 7.07 7.88
C SER A 23 6.62 8.29 7.25
N GLN A 24 7.86 8.59 7.67
CA GLN A 24 8.67 9.68 7.11
C GLN A 24 8.96 9.47 5.62
N LEU A 25 9.42 8.27 5.25
CA LEU A 25 9.70 7.91 3.85
C LEU A 25 8.48 8.16 2.94
N ARG A 26 7.28 7.85 3.44
CA ARG A 26 6.04 8.14 2.73
C ARG A 26 5.75 9.64 2.65
N SER A 27 5.86 10.37 3.76
CA SER A 27 5.56 11.81 3.76
C SER A 27 6.53 12.62 2.90
N GLU A 28 7.79 12.19 2.80
CA GLU A 28 8.86 12.84 2.03
C GLU A 28 8.90 12.38 0.58
N ALA A 29 8.08 11.38 0.22
CA ALA A 29 8.01 10.79 -1.12
C ALA A 29 9.32 10.14 -1.59
N ASP A 30 10.07 9.58 -0.64
CA ASP A 30 11.37 8.97 -0.87
C ASP A 30 11.27 7.47 -1.24
N PHE A 31 12.22 7.01 -2.06
CA PHE A 31 12.43 5.60 -2.43
C PHE A 31 11.19 4.84 -2.93
N TYR A 32 10.23 5.54 -3.53
CA TYR A 32 9.13 4.88 -4.21
C TYR A 32 9.65 4.06 -5.39
N ASP A 33 9.33 2.78 -5.37
CA ASP A 33 9.75 1.78 -6.34
C ASP A 33 8.55 1.11 -7.02
N VAL A 34 7.32 1.54 -6.75
CA VAL A 34 6.11 1.06 -7.42
C VAL A 34 5.05 2.16 -7.53
N THR A 35 4.24 2.13 -8.58
CA THR A 35 3.08 3.00 -8.74
C THR A 35 1.82 2.17 -8.95
N LEU A 36 0.78 2.45 -8.17
CA LEU A 36 -0.55 1.87 -8.30
C LEU A 36 -1.44 2.87 -9.01
N SER A 37 -2.08 2.47 -10.09
CA SER A 37 -3.03 3.29 -10.84
C SER A 37 -4.43 2.72 -10.69
N CYS A 38 -5.43 3.56 -10.49
CA CYS A 38 -6.82 3.15 -10.35
C CYS A 38 -7.73 4.12 -11.12
N GLY A 39 -8.61 3.56 -11.96
CA GLY A 39 -9.54 4.35 -12.80
C GLY A 39 -8.83 5.30 -13.78
N GLU A 40 -9.52 6.37 -14.16
CA GLU A 40 -9.08 7.28 -15.24
C GLU A 40 -7.98 8.27 -14.85
N SER A 41 -7.78 8.60 -13.57
CA SER A 41 -6.82 9.65 -13.18
C SER A 41 -6.06 9.46 -11.87
N GLY A 42 -6.31 8.38 -11.14
CA GLY A 42 -5.75 8.19 -9.81
C GLY A 42 -4.44 7.38 -9.82
N GLN A 43 -3.34 7.97 -9.35
CA GLN A 43 -2.07 7.26 -9.14
C GLN A 43 -1.53 7.44 -7.72
N ILE A 44 -1.03 6.36 -7.14
CA ILE A 44 -0.43 6.31 -5.81
C ILE A 44 0.95 5.68 -5.92
N LYS A 45 1.99 6.41 -5.50
CA LYS A 45 3.34 5.86 -5.37
C LYS A 45 3.50 5.20 -4.01
N ALA A 46 4.19 4.07 -3.95
CA ALA A 46 4.37 3.29 -2.74
C ALA A 46 5.70 2.54 -2.75
N HIS A 47 5.94 1.77 -1.67
CA HIS A 47 7.12 0.92 -1.53
C HIS A 47 6.74 -0.55 -1.68
N LYS A 48 7.41 -1.30 -2.57
CA LYS A 48 7.18 -2.74 -2.82
C LYS A 48 7.27 -3.54 -1.53
N VAL A 49 8.23 -3.24 -0.66
CA VAL A 49 8.44 -3.95 0.61
C VAL A 49 7.23 -3.84 1.53
N ILE A 50 6.59 -2.67 1.59
CA ILE A 50 5.39 -2.45 2.41
C ILE A 50 4.22 -3.23 1.81
N LEU A 51 3.97 -3.08 0.51
CA LEU A 51 2.89 -3.81 -0.17
C LEU A 51 3.04 -5.33 -0.02
N ALA A 52 4.24 -5.86 -0.21
CA ALA A 52 4.52 -7.30 -0.12
C ALA A 52 4.45 -7.85 1.32
N THR A 53 4.61 -7.00 2.34
CA THR A 53 4.48 -7.39 3.75
C THR A 53 3.02 -7.62 4.11
N TYR A 54 2.13 -6.75 3.63
CA TYR A 54 0.72 -6.76 4.00
C TYR A 54 -0.19 -7.50 3.01
N SER A 55 0.25 -7.72 1.77
CA SER A 55 -0.56 -8.37 0.74
C SER A 55 0.18 -9.54 0.06
N THR A 56 -0.43 -10.72 0.15
CA THR A 56 0.07 -11.91 -0.57
C THR A 56 -0.11 -11.79 -2.09
N PHE A 57 -1.12 -11.04 -2.53
CA PHE A 57 -1.34 -10.69 -3.92
C PHE A 57 -0.20 -9.83 -4.46
N PHE A 58 0.09 -8.67 -3.83
CA PHE A 58 1.18 -7.80 -4.28
C PHE A 58 2.53 -8.50 -4.16
N LYS A 59 2.76 -9.30 -3.12
CA LYS A 59 4.00 -10.08 -2.98
C LYS A 59 4.24 -11.02 -4.17
N SER A 60 3.22 -11.74 -4.58
CA SER A 60 3.32 -12.70 -5.70
C SER A 60 3.47 -11.96 -7.03
N LEU A 61 2.69 -10.89 -7.23
CA LEU A 61 2.71 -10.07 -8.45
C LEU A 61 4.02 -9.31 -8.64
N LEU A 62 4.53 -8.65 -7.60
CA LEU A 62 5.77 -7.87 -7.69
C LEU A 62 7.01 -8.77 -7.85
N ARG A 63 6.93 -10.03 -7.43
CA ARG A 63 8.00 -11.01 -7.65
C ARG A 63 8.08 -11.46 -9.11
N SER A 64 6.96 -11.53 -9.82
CA SER A 64 6.94 -11.97 -11.22
C SER A 64 7.31 -10.85 -12.20
N ILE A 65 7.30 -9.59 -11.77
CA ILE A 65 7.61 -8.45 -12.63
C ILE A 65 9.10 -8.10 -12.58
N SER A 66 9.79 -8.24 -13.70
CA SER A 66 11.17 -7.78 -13.89
C SER A 66 11.20 -6.34 -14.39
N HIS A 67 10.82 -5.40 -13.53
CA HIS A 67 10.94 -3.97 -13.80
C HIS A 67 11.28 -3.22 -12.51
N ASP A 68 12.15 -2.21 -12.62
CA ASP A 68 12.63 -1.47 -11.46
C ASP A 68 11.51 -0.68 -10.80
N HIS A 69 10.61 -0.09 -11.60
CA HIS A 69 9.47 0.70 -11.12
C HIS A 69 8.14 0.30 -11.79
N PRO A 70 7.51 -0.82 -11.41
CA PRO A 70 6.28 -1.29 -12.05
C PRO A 70 5.10 -0.36 -11.82
N LEU A 71 4.29 -0.17 -12.87
CA LEU A 71 2.98 0.48 -12.81
C LEU A 71 1.89 -0.60 -12.77
N LEU A 72 1.19 -0.71 -11.65
CA LEU A 72 0.12 -1.70 -11.45
C LEU A 72 -1.24 -1.05 -11.62
N TYR A 73 -2.00 -1.44 -12.64
CA TYR A 73 -3.36 -0.95 -12.85
C TYR A 73 -4.38 -1.82 -12.09
N LEU A 74 -5.09 -1.20 -11.15
CA LEU A 74 -6.10 -1.82 -10.31
C LEU A 74 -7.50 -1.37 -10.78
N ARG A 75 -8.19 -2.27 -11.48
CA ARG A 75 -9.52 -2.00 -12.03
C ARG A 75 -10.59 -2.21 -10.98
N GLY A 76 -11.60 -1.33 -10.96
CA GLY A 76 -12.78 -1.49 -10.08
C GLY A 76 -12.60 -0.99 -8.65
N ILE A 77 -11.40 -0.50 -8.31
CA ILE A 77 -11.10 0.06 -6.98
C ILE A 77 -11.13 1.59 -7.07
N HIS A 78 -11.87 2.23 -6.17
CA HIS A 78 -11.87 3.68 -6.05
C HIS A 78 -10.60 4.18 -5.34
N ILE A 79 -10.03 5.29 -5.82
CA ILE A 79 -8.77 5.83 -5.30
C ILE A 79 -8.80 6.10 -3.79
N SER A 80 -9.91 6.61 -3.25
CA SER A 80 -10.01 6.91 -1.81
C SER A 80 -9.89 5.66 -0.93
N HIS A 81 -10.42 4.51 -1.39
CA HIS A 81 -10.29 3.25 -0.66
C HIS A 81 -8.87 2.73 -0.75
N LEU A 82 -8.24 2.84 -1.91
CA LEU A 82 -6.85 2.44 -2.09
C LEU A 82 -5.91 3.31 -1.23
N GLU A 83 -6.08 4.63 -1.22
CA GLU A 83 -5.31 5.54 -0.36
C GLU A 83 -5.47 5.18 1.12
N SER A 84 -6.70 4.95 1.58
CA SER A 84 -7.00 4.52 2.95
C SER A 84 -6.29 3.21 3.30
N LEU A 85 -6.25 2.29 2.35
CA LEU A 85 -5.64 0.98 2.52
C LEU A 85 -4.11 1.05 2.55
N ILE A 86 -3.51 1.89 1.71
CA ILE A 86 -2.08 2.18 1.79
C ILE A 86 -1.77 2.90 3.11
N SER A 87 -2.58 3.86 3.58
CA SER A 87 -2.47 4.46 4.93
C SER A 87 -2.46 3.41 6.03
N PHE A 88 -3.40 2.47 5.97
CA PHE A 88 -3.44 1.34 6.89
C PHE A 88 -2.15 0.51 6.89
N MET A 89 -1.54 0.25 5.73
CA MET A 89 -0.29 -0.52 5.64
C MET A 89 0.91 0.19 6.26
N TYR A 90 0.99 1.53 6.18
CA TYR A 90 2.11 2.29 6.74
C TYR A 90 1.94 2.58 8.23
N GLU A 91 0.71 2.86 8.66
CA GLU A 91 0.43 3.33 10.03
C GLU A 91 -0.01 2.19 10.97
N GLY A 92 -0.51 1.09 10.41
CA GLY A 92 -1.16 -0.01 11.12
C GLY A 92 -2.59 0.31 11.56
N GLU A 93 -3.09 1.50 11.27
CA GLU A 93 -4.45 1.96 11.60
C GLU A 93 -4.96 2.89 10.50
N VAL A 94 -6.29 2.97 10.35
CA VAL A 94 -6.94 3.90 9.43
C VAL A 94 -8.31 4.29 9.96
N ARG A 95 -8.74 5.52 9.71
CA ARG A 95 -10.09 5.98 10.00
C ARG A 95 -10.92 5.90 8.72
N VAL A 96 -12.00 5.12 8.75
CA VAL A 96 -12.94 4.96 7.63
C VAL A 96 -14.33 5.36 8.11
N ARG A 97 -15.11 6.00 7.24
CA ARG A 97 -16.50 6.35 7.54
C ARG A 97 -17.36 5.08 7.58
N PRO A 98 -18.38 5.00 8.46
CA PRO A 98 -19.23 3.81 8.54
C PRO A 98 -19.84 3.37 7.20
N GLU A 99 -20.23 4.34 6.37
CA GLU A 99 -20.78 4.10 5.03
C GLU A 99 -19.78 3.54 4.00
N ASP A 100 -18.48 3.77 4.21
CA ASP A 100 -17.40 3.31 3.33
C ASP A 100 -16.75 2.00 3.83
N LEU A 101 -17.14 1.51 5.01
CA LEU A 101 -16.50 0.38 5.67
C LEU A 101 -16.60 -0.90 4.84
N ASP A 102 -17.78 -1.23 4.35
CA ASP A 102 -18.00 -2.44 3.57
C ASP A 102 -17.20 -2.42 2.27
N ALA A 103 -17.17 -1.27 1.59
CA ALA A 103 -16.38 -1.08 0.38
C ALA A 103 -14.86 -1.19 0.66
N PHE A 104 -14.40 -0.58 1.76
CA PHE A 104 -13.01 -0.70 2.20
C PHE A 104 -12.61 -2.16 2.48
N LEU A 105 -13.45 -2.91 3.20
CA LEU A 105 -13.21 -4.32 3.53
C LEU A 105 -13.25 -5.21 2.29
N ALA A 106 -14.14 -4.93 1.34
CA ALA A 106 -14.21 -5.63 0.06
C ALA A 106 -12.90 -5.47 -0.72
N VAL A 107 -12.41 -4.24 -0.88
CA VAL A 107 -11.13 -3.95 -1.55
C VAL A 107 -9.96 -4.61 -0.82
N ALA A 108 -9.94 -4.58 0.51
CA ALA A 108 -8.88 -5.19 1.30
C ALA A 108 -8.85 -6.72 1.16
N THR A 109 -10.02 -7.34 1.04
CA THR A 109 -10.17 -8.78 0.78
C THR A 109 -9.72 -9.14 -0.64
N GLU A 110 -10.14 -8.35 -1.64
CA GLU A 110 -9.75 -8.52 -3.04
C GLU A 110 -8.22 -8.46 -3.22
N LEU A 111 -7.58 -7.49 -2.57
CA LEU A 111 -6.12 -7.36 -2.57
C LEU A 111 -5.41 -8.31 -1.60
N LYS A 112 -6.12 -9.26 -0.99
CA LYS A 112 -5.61 -10.28 -0.06
C LYS A 112 -4.70 -9.70 1.01
N ILE A 113 -5.17 -8.62 1.63
CA ILE A 113 -4.42 -7.94 2.69
C ILE A 113 -4.62 -8.71 3.98
N ASN A 114 -3.52 -9.16 4.56
CA ASN A 114 -3.50 -9.88 5.81
C ASN A 114 -2.84 -9.00 6.86
N ALA A 115 -3.41 -8.96 8.06
CA ALA A 115 -2.64 -8.50 9.21
C ALA A 115 -1.54 -9.54 9.49
N PRO A 116 -0.26 -9.14 9.64
CA PRO A 116 0.73 -10.06 10.16
C PRO A 116 0.23 -10.54 11.52
N ASN A 117 0.08 -11.86 11.70
CA ASN A 117 -0.49 -12.59 12.86
C ASN A 117 -1.91 -13.19 12.70
N THR A 118 -2.56 -13.10 11.55
CA THR A 118 -3.76 -13.92 11.28
C THR A 118 -3.35 -15.20 10.56
N GLU A 119 -3.37 -16.32 11.27
CA GLU A 119 -3.23 -17.62 10.64
C GLU A 119 -4.31 -17.82 9.57
N GLN A 120 -3.97 -18.58 8.53
CA GLN A 120 -4.69 -18.63 7.27
C GLN A 120 -6.07 -19.29 7.38
N ASN A 121 -7.05 -18.54 7.89
CA ASN A 121 -8.47 -18.68 7.59
C ASN A 121 -9.22 -17.57 8.33
N GLU A 122 -10.19 -16.99 7.64
CA GLU A 122 -11.08 -15.92 8.10
C GLU A 122 -10.54 -14.49 8.03
N SER A 123 -11.39 -13.66 7.43
CA SER A 123 -11.38 -12.21 7.27
C SER A 123 -10.50 -11.38 8.23
N LEU A 124 -9.98 -10.26 7.69
CA LEU A 124 -9.20 -9.24 8.38
C LEU A 124 -9.57 -9.11 9.87
N PRO A 125 -8.63 -9.27 10.83
CA PRO A 125 -8.90 -9.00 12.24
C PRO A 125 -8.92 -7.48 12.48
N VAL A 126 -9.80 -6.75 11.79
CA VAL A 126 -9.98 -5.32 12.03
C VAL A 126 -10.62 -5.18 13.40
N ARG A 127 -9.82 -4.85 14.41
CA ARG A 127 -10.36 -4.40 15.69
C ARG A 127 -10.94 -3.01 15.48
N ILE A 128 -12.25 -2.94 15.22
CA ILE A 128 -12.98 -1.67 15.15
C ILE A 128 -13.01 -1.08 16.56
N SER A 129 -12.06 -0.20 16.86
CA SER A 129 -12.05 0.61 18.08
C SER A 129 -13.07 1.74 17.95
N SER A 130 -14.35 1.40 18.09
CA SER A 130 -15.43 2.37 18.20
C SER A 130 -15.34 3.12 19.54
N THR A 131 -14.44 4.10 19.63
CA THR A 131 -14.55 5.15 20.66
C THR A 131 -15.58 6.17 20.22
N CYS A 132 -16.85 5.75 20.18
CA CYS A 132 -18.00 6.64 20.07
C CYS A 132 -19.06 6.24 21.11
N ALA A 133 -19.00 6.92 22.26
CA ALA A 133 -20.06 7.14 23.25
C ALA A 133 -21.02 5.97 23.60
N LYS A 134 -20.64 5.15 24.60
CA LYS A 134 -21.64 4.49 25.46
C LYS A 134 -21.94 5.37 26.67
N ARG A 135 -22.93 6.26 26.54
CA ARG A 135 -23.58 6.88 27.69
C ARG A 135 -24.60 5.88 28.24
N THR A 136 -24.36 5.47 29.49
CA THR A 136 -25.23 4.84 30.48
C THR A 136 -26.69 4.56 30.10
N LEU A 137 -27.06 3.27 30.06
CA LEU A 137 -28.37 2.79 30.50
C LEU A 137 -28.14 1.60 31.44
N ASN A 138 -28.40 1.86 32.72
CA ASN A 138 -28.35 0.88 33.80
C ASN A 138 -29.54 -0.08 33.73
N GLN A 139 -29.23 -1.35 34.03
CA GLN A 139 -30.06 -2.37 34.69
C GLN A 139 -31.48 -2.61 34.18
N THR A 140 -31.76 -3.86 33.78
CA THR A 140 -32.55 -4.75 34.65
C THR A 140 -32.20 -6.22 34.42
N ASN A 141 -31.97 -6.92 35.53
CA ASN A 141 -31.93 -8.37 35.67
C ASN A 141 -33.18 -9.03 35.07
N SER A 142 -32.99 -10.08 34.27
CA SER A 142 -33.92 -11.21 34.21
C SER A 142 -33.20 -12.47 33.73
N LYS A 143 -33.21 -13.48 34.58
CA LYS A 143 -32.73 -14.83 34.33
C LYS A 143 -33.71 -15.53 33.41
N SER A 144 -33.24 -16.14 32.32
CA SER A 144 -33.96 -17.24 31.68
C SER A 144 -33.00 -18.26 31.07
N LYS A 145 -33.23 -19.50 31.49
CA LYS A 145 -32.60 -20.76 31.11
C LYS A 145 -32.89 -21.16 29.65
N ILE A 146 -31.88 -21.78 29.02
CA ILE A 146 -31.92 -23.01 28.20
C ILE A 146 -32.81 -23.05 26.95
N ALA A 147 -32.19 -23.26 25.78
CA ALA A 147 -32.41 -24.37 24.82
C ALA A 147 -31.42 -24.19 23.65
N LYS A 148 -30.37 -25.01 23.49
CA LYS A 148 -30.34 -26.28 22.75
C LYS A 148 -31.31 -26.32 21.56
N LEU A 149 -30.80 -26.10 20.35
CA LEU A 149 -31.27 -26.80 19.15
C LEU A 149 -30.11 -26.98 18.16
N SER A 150 -30.12 -28.17 17.58
CA SER A 150 -29.11 -28.88 16.82
C SER A 150 -29.11 -28.53 15.33
N ALA A 151 -27.93 -28.78 14.73
CA ALA A 151 -27.62 -29.11 13.34
C ALA A 151 -28.77 -29.24 12.34
N GLN A 152 -28.60 -28.62 11.17
CA GLN A 152 -28.70 -29.30 9.88
C GLN A 152 -27.69 -28.71 8.88
N GLU A 153 -26.90 -29.61 8.28
CA GLU A 153 -26.16 -29.42 7.03
C GLU A 153 -27.15 -29.25 5.88
N GLU A 154 -26.93 -28.27 5.00
CA GLU A 154 -27.36 -28.37 3.61
C GLU A 154 -26.22 -27.95 2.69
N THR A 155 -25.85 -28.92 1.86
CA THR A 155 -24.99 -28.86 0.69
C THR A 155 -25.71 -28.13 -0.44
N LYS A 156 -25.02 -27.25 -1.18
CA LYS A 156 -25.01 -27.23 -2.66
C LYS A 156 -24.15 -26.11 -3.27
N GLN A 157 -23.23 -26.58 -4.12
CA GLN A 157 -22.87 -26.06 -5.45
C GLN A 157 -22.25 -24.66 -5.55
N GLU A 158 -20.92 -24.67 -5.52
CA GLU A 158 -20.05 -23.66 -6.12
C GLU A 158 -20.04 -23.85 -7.66
N PRO A 159 -20.30 -22.82 -8.49
CA PRO A 159 -20.06 -22.91 -9.91
C PRO A 159 -18.57 -22.63 -10.22
N GLU A 160 -17.98 -23.57 -10.94
CA GLU A 160 -16.69 -23.48 -11.62
C GLU A 160 -16.70 -22.25 -12.56
N PHE A 161 -15.81 -21.27 -12.34
CA PHE A 161 -15.58 -20.20 -13.31
C PHE A 161 -14.19 -20.35 -13.92
N GLN A 162 -14.20 -20.42 -15.24
CA GLN A 162 -13.14 -20.89 -16.11
C GLN A 162 -12.09 -19.81 -16.34
N ASP A 163 -10.84 -20.24 -16.30
CA ASP A 163 -9.64 -19.51 -16.74
C ASP A 163 -9.85 -18.81 -18.09
N VAL A 164 -9.82 -17.48 -18.08
CA VAL A 164 -9.42 -16.67 -19.23
C VAL A 164 -8.67 -15.45 -18.70
N PHE A 165 -7.38 -15.62 -18.36
CA PHE A 165 -6.45 -14.50 -18.37
C PHE A 165 -5.66 -14.59 -19.68
N GLU A 166 -6.24 -13.99 -20.72
CA GLU A 166 -5.53 -13.76 -21.97
C GLU A 166 -4.27 -12.93 -21.68
N SER A 167 -3.15 -13.49 -22.13
CA SER A 167 -1.85 -12.87 -22.14
C SER A 167 -1.86 -11.73 -23.13
N ASN A 168 -2.17 -10.53 -22.67
CA ASN A 168 -1.98 -9.35 -23.50
C ASN A 168 -0.52 -8.89 -23.43
N GLU A 169 0.13 -9.12 -24.56
CA GLU A 169 1.43 -8.67 -25.02
C GLU A 169 1.57 -7.14 -24.87
N TYR A 170 2.60 -6.70 -24.14
CA TYR A 170 2.91 -5.27 -24.00
C TYR A 170 3.68 -4.80 -25.23
N THR A 171 3.07 -3.93 -26.04
CA THR A 171 3.80 -3.15 -27.05
C THR A 171 4.58 -2.01 -26.41
N GLU A 172 5.89 -2.08 -26.50
CA GLU A 172 6.86 -1.04 -26.14
C GLU A 172 6.73 0.15 -27.13
N VAL A 173 6.19 1.27 -26.67
CA VAL A 173 6.18 2.52 -27.45
C VAL A 173 7.50 3.24 -27.18
N LYS A 174 8.44 3.16 -28.12
CA LYS A 174 9.66 3.99 -28.11
C LYS A 174 9.26 5.43 -28.39
N MET A 175 9.47 6.32 -27.41
CA MET A 175 9.47 7.75 -27.65
C MET A 175 10.87 8.13 -28.14
N GLU A 176 10.95 8.68 -29.35
CA GLU A 176 12.18 9.24 -29.90
C GLU A 176 12.43 10.62 -29.28
N ASP A 177 13.60 10.80 -28.68
CA ASP A 177 14.05 12.08 -28.13
C ASP A 177 14.30 13.08 -29.27
N GLN A 178 13.52 14.17 -29.26
CA GLN A 178 13.70 15.29 -30.16
C GLN A 178 14.88 16.16 -29.66
N GLU A 179 15.98 16.13 -30.40
CA GLU A 179 17.17 16.97 -30.18
C GLU A 179 16.80 18.46 -30.10
N ARG A 180 17.23 19.10 -29.02
CA ARG A 180 17.09 20.54 -28.80
C ARG A 180 18.39 21.20 -29.29
N HIS A 181 18.29 21.96 -30.39
CA HIS A 181 19.36 22.81 -30.91
C HIS A 181 19.75 23.88 -29.88
N GLU A 182 21.05 23.97 -29.56
CA GLU A 182 21.65 25.12 -28.87
C GLU A 182 22.15 26.13 -29.91
N ASP A 183 21.54 27.32 -29.91
CA ASP A 183 21.98 28.46 -30.70
C ASP A 183 23.21 29.14 -30.07
N THR A 184 24.14 29.46 -30.96
CA THR A 184 25.46 30.06 -30.72
C THR A 184 25.31 31.57 -30.47
N VAL A 185 25.90 32.10 -29.39
CA VAL A 185 26.10 33.56 -29.24
C VAL A 185 27.59 33.83 -29.09
N ALA A 186 28.16 34.48 -30.10
CA ALA A 186 29.51 35.02 -30.08
C ALA A 186 29.51 36.36 -29.36
N GLU A 187 30.31 36.52 -28.30
CA GLU A 187 30.67 37.82 -27.75
C GLU A 187 31.98 38.32 -28.37
N GLU A 188 31.90 39.51 -28.97
CA GLU A 188 33.00 40.26 -29.53
C GLU A 188 33.85 40.91 -28.42
N THR A 189 35.18 40.90 -28.59
CA THR A 189 36.13 41.61 -27.71
C THR A 189 36.35 43.04 -28.21
N PRO A 190 36.43 44.07 -27.33
CA PRO A 190 36.75 45.42 -27.79
C PRO A 190 38.26 45.65 -27.84
N THR A 191 38.67 46.29 -28.93
CA THR A 191 40.03 46.71 -29.27
C THR A 191 40.42 47.97 -28.48
N ILE A 192 41.61 47.95 -27.88
CA ILE A 192 42.26 49.08 -27.21
C ILE A 192 42.90 49.99 -28.26
N SER A 193 42.59 51.29 -28.22
CA SER A 193 43.44 52.33 -28.80
C SER A 193 43.35 53.60 -27.97
N GLU A 194 44.35 53.81 -27.11
CA GLU A 194 44.63 55.12 -26.53
C GLU A 194 45.98 55.60 -27.10
N LYS A 195 45.90 56.64 -27.92
CA LYS A 195 46.99 57.58 -28.21
C LYS A 195 46.41 58.97 -28.02
N GLU A 196 46.90 59.67 -27.01
CA GLU A 196 47.39 61.05 -27.02
C GLU A 196 47.34 61.62 -25.61
N LEU A 197 48.50 61.94 -25.02
CA LEU A 197 48.85 63.32 -24.61
C LEU A 197 50.25 63.35 -23.98
N ASN A 198 51.09 64.24 -24.55
CA ASN A 198 52.34 64.84 -24.07
C ASN A 198 53.54 63.95 -23.74
#